data_AF-A0A1A8JE01-F1
#
_entry.id   AF-A0A1A8JE01-F1
#
_cell.length_a   1.000
_cell.length_b   1.000
_cell.length_c   1.000
_cell.angle_alpha   90.00
_cell.angle_beta   90.00
_cell.angle_gamma   90.00
#
_symmetry.space_group_name_H-M   'P 1'
#
loop_
_entity.id
_entity.type
_entity.pdbx_description
1 polymer ?
#
loop_
_entity_poly.entity_id
_entity_poly.type
_entity_poly.pdbx_seq_one_letter_code
_entity_poly.pdbx_strand_id
1 'polypeptide(L)'
;DMARRQQKISKLQLQMVKDRFQAFLSGETQIVADEAFINAVQSYHEVFLKSDRVSRMVQSGGFSTSDSREVFKKHIEKRVRSLPEIDGLSKETVLSSWLAKFDTIYRGEEDPRKYQQRIT
;
A
#
# COMPACT_ATOMS: atom_id res chain seq x y z
N ASP A 1 -21.03 -14.89 -15.12
CA ASP A 1 -19.76 -14.36 -14.60
C ASP A 1 -19.81 -12.83 -14.67
N MET A 2 -20.32 -12.16 -13.64
CA MET A 2 -20.37 -10.70 -13.63
C MET A 2 -19.01 -10.20 -13.15
N ALA A 3 -18.17 -9.76 -14.09
CA ALA A 3 -16.87 -9.15 -13.82
C ALA A 3 -17.01 -8.17 -12.65
N ARG A 4 -16.46 -8.53 -11.49
CA ARG A 4 -16.36 -7.62 -10.33
C ARG A 4 -15.80 -6.32 -10.88
N ARG A 5 -16.61 -5.25 -10.91
CA ARG A 5 -16.15 -3.91 -11.30
C ARG A 5 -14.95 -3.60 -10.42
N GLN A 6 -13.74 -3.74 -10.97
CA GLN A 6 -12.52 -3.38 -10.27
C GLN A 6 -12.65 -1.91 -9.90
N GLN A 7 -12.57 -1.60 -8.62
CA GLN A 7 -12.70 -0.23 -8.14
C GLN A 7 -11.52 0.58 -8.70
N LYS A 8 -11.83 1.37 -9.74
CA LYS A 8 -10.88 2.29 -10.36
C LYS A 8 -10.43 3.31 -9.33
N ILE A 9 -9.14 3.61 -9.32
CA ILE A 9 -8.58 4.65 -8.47
C ILE A 9 -8.83 5.99 -9.15
N SER A 10 -9.42 6.95 -8.43
CA SER A 10 -9.52 8.34 -8.88
C SER A 10 -8.25 9.12 -8.57
N LYS A 11 -8.06 10.31 -9.18
CA LYS A 11 -6.93 11.20 -8.86
C LYS A 11 -6.89 11.56 -7.37
N LEU A 12 -8.05 11.83 -6.78
CA LEU A 12 -8.16 12.12 -5.35
C LEU A 12 -7.75 10.92 -4.50
N GLN A 13 -8.21 9.71 -4.86
CA GLN A 13 -7.80 8.48 -4.17
C GLN A 13 -6.31 8.21 -4.30
N LEU A 14 -5.71 8.42 -5.48
CA LEU A 14 -4.26 8.31 -5.66
C LEU A 14 -3.51 9.27 -4.73
N GLN A 15 -3.97 10.52 -4.61
CA GLN A 15 -3.35 11.49 -3.70
C GLN A 15 -3.46 11.05 -2.24
N MET A 16 -4.65 10.65 -1.79
CA MET A 16 -4.84 10.14 -0.42
C MET A 16 -3.95 8.92 -0.13
N VAL A 17 -3.79 8.01 -1.10
CA VAL A 17 -2.88 6.87 -0.96
C VAL A 17 -1.44 7.34 -0.82
N LYS A 18 -0.97 8.29 -1.64
CA LYS A 18 0.38 8.87 -1.49
C LYS A 18 0.59 9.46 -0.10
N ASP A 19 -0.36 10.25 0.38
CA ASP A 19 -0.27 10.91 1.68
C ASP A 19 -0.21 9.88 2.83
N ARG A 20 -0.99 8.79 2.75
CA ARG A 20 -0.95 7.70 3.75
C ARG A 20 0.38 6.96 3.76
N PHE A 21 0.94 6.68 2.59
CA PHE A 21 2.26 6.05 2.48
C PHE A 21 3.35 6.99 3.01
N GLN A 22 3.25 8.29 2.73
CA GLN A 22 4.15 9.29 3.29
C GLN A 22 4.04 9.37 4.81
N ALA A 23 2.84 9.39 5.38
CA ALA A 23 2.63 9.40 6.84
C ALA A 23 3.24 8.15 7.51
N PHE A 24 3.08 6.97 6.92
CA PHE A 24 3.74 5.75 7.39
C PHE A 24 5.28 5.89 7.37
N LEU A 25 5.84 6.39 6.25
CA LEU A 25 7.29 6.57 6.11
C LEU A 25 7.87 7.65 7.03
N SER A 26 7.07 8.64 7.41
CA SER A 26 7.43 9.68 8.38
C SER A 26 7.30 9.22 9.84
N GLY A 27 6.79 8.00 10.09
CA GLY A 27 6.56 7.49 11.46
C GLY A 27 5.32 8.04 12.15
N GLU A 28 4.38 8.63 11.40
CA GLU A 28 3.15 9.23 11.95
C GLU A 28 2.05 8.19 12.22
N THR A 29 2.26 6.93 11.79
CA THR A 29 1.30 5.84 11.97
C THR A 29 1.71 4.88 13.09
N GLN A 30 0.74 4.19 13.68
CA GLN A 30 1.00 3.14 14.69
C GLN A 30 1.44 1.78 14.07
N ILE A 31 1.66 1.72 12.76
CA ILE A 31 1.97 0.47 12.06
C ILE A 31 3.42 0.08 12.33
N VAL A 32 3.60 -0.96 13.15
CA VAL A 32 4.93 -1.51 13.45
C VAL A 32 5.51 -2.22 12.23
N ALA A 33 6.72 -1.83 11.86
CA ALA A 33 7.42 -2.34 10.69
C ALA A 33 8.92 -2.50 10.94
N ASP A 34 9.50 -3.55 10.35
CA ASP A 34 10.94 -3.70 10.25
C ASP A 34 11.51 -2.83 9.11
N GLU A 35 12.83 -2.64 9.13
CA GLU A 35 13.54 -1.82 8.15
C GLU A 35 13.38 -2.34 6.72
N ALA A 36 13.34 -3.66 6.53
CA ALA A 36 13.20 -4.26 5.21
C ALA A 36 11.84 -3.92 4.58
N PHE A 37 10.76 -3.91 5.38
CA PHE A 37 9.44 -3.47 4.93
C PHE A 37 9.41 -1.98 4.67
N ILE A 38 9.97 -1.15 5.56
CA ILE A 38 10.05 0.31 5.37
C ILE A 38 10.75 0.63 4.03
N ASN A 39 11.89 0.00 3.77
CA ASN A 39 12.62 0.14 2.50
C ASN A 39 11.81 -0.32 1.28
N ALA A 40 10.96 -1.35 1.43
CA ALA A 40 10.07 -1.80 0.36
C ALA A 40 8.97 -0.80 0.06
N VAL A 41 8.35 -0.25 1.11
CA VAL A 41 7.31 0.78 1.02
C VAL A 41 7.89 2.08 0.46
N GLN A 42 9.07 2.51 0.91
CA GLN A 42 9.73 3.72 0.41
C GLN A 42 10.01 3.62 -1.09
N SER A 43 10.58 2.49 -1.54
CA SER A 43 10.83 2.28 -2.96
C SER A 43 9.54 2.24 -3.78
N TYR A 44 8.48 1.61 -3.28
CA TYR A 44 7.18 1.62 -3.94
C TYR A 44 6.57 3.03 -4.01
N HIS A 45 6.68 3.81 -2.95
CA HIS A 45 6.16 5.18 -2.89
C HIS A 45 6.90 6.11 -3.86
N GLU A 46 8.22 6.15 -3.79
CA GLU A 46 9.04 7.06 -4.60
C GLU A 46 9.09 6.68 -6.08
N VAL A 47 9.20 5.38 -6.39
CA VAL A 47 9.40 4.93 -7.78
C VAL A 47 8.08 4.67 -8.49
N PHE A 48 7.07 4.13 -7.81
CA PHE A 48 5.82 3.74 -8.44
C PHE A 48 4.71 4.76 -8.19
N LEU A 49 4.29 4.97 -6.93
CA LEU A 49 3.13 5.82 -6.62
C LEU A 49 3.31 7.26 -7.11
N LYS A 50 4.51 7.84 -6.91
CA LYS A 50 4.84 9.21 -7.36
C LYS A 50 5.09 9.35 -8.86
N SER A 51 5.16 8.25 -9.63
CA SER A 51 5.50 8.31 -11.06
C SER A 51 4.40 8.96 -11.92
N ASP A 52 4.83 9.68 -12.95
CA ASP A 52 3.92 10.24 -13.97
C ASP A 52 3.12 9.15 -14.70
N ARG A 53 3.71 7.96 -14.85
CA ARG A 53 3.05 6.82 -15.49
C ARG A 53 1.80 6.43 -14.72
N VAL A 54 1.88 6.29 -13.39
CA VAL A 54 0.72 5.96 -12.56
C VAL A 54 -0.32 7.07 -12.61
N SER A 55 0.10 8.34 -12.54
CA SER A 55 -0.81 9.49 -12.68
C SER A 55 -1.58 9.46 -14.02
N ARG A 56 -0.91 9.13 -15.13
CA ARG A 56 -1.56 8.98 -16.45
C ARG A 56 -2.51 7.79 -16.51
N MET A 57 -2.12 6.63 -15.95
CA MET A 57 -2.97 5.45 -15.90
C MET A 57 -4.25 5.68 -15.07
N VAL A 58 -4.14 6.42 -13.96
CA VAL A 58 -5.29 6.85 -13.15
C VAL A 58 -6.17 7.82 -13.93
N GLN A 59 -5.59 8.79 -14.64
CA GLN A 59 -6.34 9.75 -15.44
C GLN A 59 -7.13 9.09 -16.58
N SER A 60 -6.59 8.06 -17.23
CA SER A 60 -7.30 7.29 -18.27
C SER A 60 -8.29 6.26 -17.71
N GLY A 61 -8.36 6.10 -16.38
CA GLY A 61 -9.22 5.12 -15.72
C GLY A 61 -8.79 3.66 -15.94
N GLY A 62 -7.51 3.45 -16.25
CA GLY A 62 -6.88 2.14 -16.47
C GLY A 62 -6.10 1.61 -15.27
N PHE A 63 -6.36 2.12 -14.06
CA PHE A 63 -5.70 1.69 -12.83
C PHE A 63 -6.70 1.48 -11.69
N SER A 64 -6.61 0.34 -11.02
CA SER A 64 -7.49 -0.07 -9.93
C SER A 64 -6.73 -0.36 -8.64
N THR A 65 -7.47 -0.47 -7.54
CA THR A 65 -6.92 -0.90 -6.24
C THR A 65 -6.28 -2.29 -6.33
N SER A 66 -6.87 -3.21 -7.11
CA SER A 66 -6.30 -4.54 -7.33
C SER A 66 -4.95 -4.46 -8.04
N ASP A 67 -4.84 -3.64 -9.09
CA ASP A 67 -3.58 -3.44 -9.82
C ASP A 67 -2.49 -2.90 -8.89
N SER A 68 -2.83 -1.91 -8.06
CA SER A 68 -1.94 -1.32 -7.07
C SER A 68 -1.36 -2.38 -6.12
N ARG A 69 -2.23 -3.23 -5.57
CA ARG A 69 -1.86 -4.32 -4.66
C ARG A 69 -1.02 -5.39 -5.34
N GLU A 70 -1.36 -5.77 -6.57
CA GLU A 70 -0.59 -6.76 -7.34
C GLU A 70 0.81 -6.26 -7.70
N VAL A 71 0.94 -4.98 -8.06
CA VAL A 71 2.25 -4.36 -8.32
C VAL A 71 3.09 -4.40 -7.05
N PHE A 72 2.52 -4.02 -5.89
CA PHE A 72 3.23 -4.09 -4.62
C PHE A 72 3.63 -5.53 -4.27
N LYS A 73 2.73 -6.50 -4.43
CA LYS A 73 3.01 -7.92 -4.21
C LYS A 73 4.22 -8.39 -5.05
N LYS A 74 4.23 -8.13 -6.35
CA LYS A 74 5.34 -8.48 -7.25
C LYS A 74 6.65 -7.77 -6.85
N HIS A 75 6.56 -6.55 -6.35
CA HIS A 75 7.70 -5.77 -5.86
C HIS A 75 8.34 -6.41 -4.62
N ILE A 76 7.52 -6.79 -3.64
CA ILE A 76 8.00 -7.38 -2.39
C ILE A 76 8.40 -8.85 -2.53
N GLU A 77 7.77 -9.62 -3.41
CA GLU A 77 8.12 -11.02 -3.68
C GLU A 77 9.59 -11.18 -4.05
N LYS A 78 10.11 -10.28 -4.89
CA LYS A 78 11.53 -10.27 -5.25
C LYS A 78 12.42 -9.98 -4.04
N ARG A 79 12.01 -9.04 -3.18
CA ARG A 79 12.78 -8.63 -1.99
C ARG A 79 12.78 -9.72 -0.92
N VAL A 80 11.62 -10.30 -0.60
CA VAL A 80 11.49 -11.33 0.44
C VAL A 80 12.30 -12.58 0.10
N ARG A 81 12.34 -12.97 -1.18
CA ARG A 81 13.22 -14.07 -1.65
C ARG A 81 14.70 -13.81 -1.38
N SER A 82 15.13 -12.56 -1.36
CA SER A 82 16.52 -12.16 -1.10
C SER A 82 16.81 -11.83 0.37
N LEU A 83 15.80 -11.81 1.24
CA LEU A 83 16.03 -11.61 2.68
C LEU A 83 16.83 -12.78 3.27
N PRO A 84 17.60 -12.57 4.34
CA PRO A 84 18.20 -13.68 5.09
C PRO A 84 17.12 -14.64 5.60
N GLU A 85 17.51 -15.89 5.84
CA GLU A 85 16.67 -16.84 6.55
C GLU A 85 16.56 -16.42 8.02
N ILE A 86 15.37 -16.60 8.58
CA ILE A 86 15.07 -16.28 9.97
C ILE A 86 14.43 -17.54 10.55
N ASP A 87 15.01 -18.04 11.64
CA ASP A 87 14.55 -19.27 12.27
C ASP A 87 13.07 -19.15 12.67
N GLY A 88 12.28 -20.14 12.25
CA GLY A 88 10.84 -20.19 12.54
C GLY A 88 9.98 -19.21 11.72
N LEU A 89 10.55 -18.46 10.76
CA LEU A 89 9.81 -17.50 9.95
C LEU A 89 9.91 -17.79 8.45
N SER A 90 8.82 -18.30 7.87
CA SER A 90 8.78 -18.61 6.43
C SER A 90 8.68 -17.35 5.56
N LYS A 91 9.19 -17.42 4.33
CA LYS A 91 9.06 -16.34 3.33
C LYS A 91 7.60 -16.02 3.01
N GLU A 92 6.73 -17.02 2.99
CA GLU A 92 5.29 -16.84 2.76
C GLU A 92 4.63 -16.06 3.91
N THR A 93 5.02 -16.34 5.14
CA THR A 93 4.56 -15.60 6.33
C THR A 93 5.00 -14.14 6.26
N VAL A 94 6.25 -13.87 5.88
CA VAL A 94 6.76 -12.49 5.68
C VAL A 94 5.95 -11.78 4.60
N LEU A 95 5.76 -12.41 3.43
CA LEU A 95 4.97 -11.84 2.34
C LEU A 95 3.54 -11.52 2.77
N SER A 96 2.90 -12.44 3.49
CA SER A 96 1.53 -12.25 3.98
C SER A 96 1.44 -11.11 4.99
N SER A 97 2.40 -11.02 5.92
CA SER A 97 2.50 -9.92 6.89
C SER A 97 2.69 -8.57 6.21
N TRP A 98 3.58 -8.50 5.21
CA TRP A 98 3.86 -7.28 4.46
C TRP A 98 2.65 -6.84 3.62
N LEU A 99 1.91 -7.77 3.01
CA LEU A 99 0.66 -7.45 2.32
C LEU A 99 -0.42 -6.94 3.29
N ALA A 100 -0.53 -7.52 4.48
CA ALA A 100 -1.47 -7.06 5.49
C ALA A 100 -1.15 -5.62 5.93
N LYS A 101 0.13 -5.32 6.18
CA LYS A 101 0.57 -3.94 6.50
C LYS A 101 0.31 -2.97 5.35
N PHE A 102 0.58 -3.38 4.11
CA PHE A 102 0.22 -2.58 2.92
C PHE A 102 -1.28 -2.29 2.87
N ASP A 103 -2.12 -3.31 3.09
CA ASP A 103 -3.57 -3.15 3.06
C ASP A 103 -4.05 -2.18 4.16
N THR A 104 -3.42 -2.20 5.34
CA THR A 104 -3.65 -1.23 6.43
C THR A 104 -3.26 0.21 6.02
N ILE A 105 -2.06 0.41 5.48
CA ILE A 105 -1.61 1.75 5.00
C ILE A 105 -2.55 2.24 3.90
N TYR A 106 -2.87 1.38 2.93
CA TYR A 106 -3.67 1.73 1.76
C TYR A 106 -5.10 2.10 2.14
N ARG A 107 -5.74 1.35 3.04
CA ARG A 107 -7.07 1.69 3.59
C ARG A 107 -7.04 2.97 4.40
N GLY A 108 -5.91 3.24 5.06
CA GLY A 108 -5.74 4.29 6.06
C GLY A 108 -6.46 3.91 7.37
N GLU A 109 -5.96 4.39 8.49
CA GLU A 109 -6.81 4.46 9.68
C GLU A 109 -7.90 5.51 9.40
N GLU A 110 -9.17 5.13 9.47
CA GLU A 110 -10.23 6.12 9.54
C GLU A 110 -9.99 6.94 10.81
N ASP A 111 -9.61 8.21 10.63
CA ASP A 111 -9.38 9.16 11.70
C ASP A 111 -10.56 9.08 12.70
N PRO A 112 -10.36 8.61 13.94
CA PRO A 112 -11.46 8.50 14.90
C PRO A 112 -12.11 9.87 15.20
N ARG A 113 -11.45 10.99 14.87
CA ARG A 113 -12.02 12.34 14.99
C ARG A 113 -13.19 12.59 14.03
N LYS A 114 -13.35 11.81 12.96
CA LYS A 114 -14.53 11.91 12.07
C LYS A 114 -15.77 11.19 12.60
N TYR A 115 -15.62 10.29 13.58
CA TYR A 115 -16.76 9.62 14.20
C TYR A 115 -17.56 10.57 15.11
N GLN A 116 -16.91 11.58 15.69
CA GLN A 116 -17.54 12.52 16.63
C GLN A 116 -18.42 13.60 15.99
N GLN A 117 -18.39 13.79 14.65
CA GLN A 117 -19.21 14.81 13.98
C GLN A 117 -20.53 14.27 13.39
N ARG A 118 -20.88 13.00 13.64
CA ARG A 118 -22.17 12.41 13.21
C ARG A 118 -23.16 12.18 14.35
N ILE A 119 -22.81 12.57 15.58
CA ILE A 119 -23.73 12.58 16.71
C ILE A 119 -23.88 14.03 17.15
N THR A 120 -24.68 14.80 16.40
CA THR A 120 -25.32 16.03 16.88
C THR A 120 -26.64 16.18 16.14
#